data_AF-A0A068X1U8-F1
#
_entry.id   AF-A0A068X1U8-F1
#
_cell.length_a   1.000
_cell.length_b   1.000
_cell.length_c   1.000
_cell.angle_alpha   90.00
_cell.angle_beta   90.00
_cell.angle_gamma   90.00
#
_symmetry.space_group_name_H-M   'P 1'
#
loop_
_entity.id
_entity.type
_entity.pdbx_description
1 polymer ?
#
loop_
_entity_poly.entity_id
_entity_poly.type
_entity_poly.pdbx_seq_one_letter_code
_entity_poly.pdbx_strand_id
1 'polypeptide(L)'
;MTGLSYYIPTTAEWCGSRRFQASAQCTHKQCFCMDQEIFGQIARITDHLYLSSLQALTPNRLRQLGVTQLISVMADPIPSEVTAQVERHTQIPVEDIDYSNLRRHFDEVADRIAREARRGGKTAVHCMAGVSRSATMVLAYLVKHQGMSLFEAYKYVLSIRPCIHPNIGFWRQLIAYEEAHRGYRSMRIANDGVSHSTTYPASSDGVDWIYPATKHRLHLSRQSGCFTFDGEFKEEREKLFRRVFLYEKVPSYVLPPLFQFAYLHLPGQYEGT
;
A
#
# COMPACT_ATOMS: atom_id res chain seq x y z
N MET A 1 -1.85 -10.30 26.65
CA MET A 1 -0.82 -9.79 25.71
C MET A 1 -1.48 -8.76 24.82
N THR A 2 -1.28 -7.48 25.09
CA THR A 2 -1.88 -6.36 24.34
C THR A 2 -1.10 -6.15 23.04
N GLY A 3 -1.62 -6.71 21.94
CA GLY A 3 -1.00 -6.63 20.62
C GLY A 3 -1.05 -5.20 20.07
N LEU A 4 0.13 -4.65 19.76
CA LEU A 4 0.28 -3.39 19.03
C LEU A 4 -0.36 -3.55 17.65
N SER A 5 -1.52 -2.92 17.43
CA SER A 5 -2.15 -2.87 16.10
C SER A 5 -1.52 -1.71 15.32
N TYR A 6 -0.85 -2.02 14.20
CA TYR A 6 -0.34 -0.99 13.31
C TYR A 6 -1.45 -0.52 12.36
N TYR A 7 -1.56 0.79 12.18
CA TYR A 7 -2.60 1.41 11.35
C TYR A 7 -2.07 1.84 9.99
N ILE A 8 -2.76 1.45 8.93
CA ILE A 8 -2.51 1.92 7.56
C ILE A 8 -3.39 3.16 7.33
N PRO A 9 -2.80 4.35 7.10
CA PRO A 9 -3.57 5.54 6.81
C PRO A 9 -4.25 5.42 5.43
N THR A 10 -5.52 5.85 5.35
CA THR A 10 -6.34 5.80 4.12
C THR A 10 -6.09 6.99 3.18
N THR A 11 -5.43 8.04 3.66
CA THR A 11 -5.08 9.24 2.89
C THR A 11 -3.56 9.39 2.78
N ALA A 12 -2.94 8.53 1.99
CA ALA A 12 -1.62 8.84 1.47
C ALA A 12 -1.81 9.46 0.08
N GLU A 13 -1.78 10.80 0.03
CA GLU A 13 -1.71 11.53 -1.23
C GLU A 13 -0.42 11.12 -1.95
N TRP A 14 -0.54 10.24 -2.94
CA TRP A 14 0.52 10.03 -3.91
C TRP A 14 0.58 11.30 -4.77
N CYS A 15 1.61 12.14 -4.56
CA CYS A 15 1.84 13.34 -5.36
C CYS A 15 2.32 12.93 -6.75
N GLY A 16 1.40 12.42 -7.58
CA GLY A 16 1.60 11.98 -8.96
C GLY A 16 1.46 13.10 -9.98
N SER A 17 1.67 14.37 -9.60
CA SER A 17 1.43 15.49 -10.49
C SER A 17 2.32 16.70 -10.17
N ARG A 18 3.51 16.73 -10.78
CA ARG A 18 3.92 17.87 -11.62
C ARG A 18 5.16 17.50 -12.44
N ARG A 19 5.12 17.96 -13.69
CA ARG A 19 6.12 17.77 -14.74
C ARG A 19 7.55 17.93 -14.22
N PHE A 20 8.42 17.13 -14.81
CA PHE A 20 9.83 17.43 -15.00
C PHE A 20 10.10 18.94 -15.07
N GLN A 21 10.70 19.47 -14.01
CA GLN A 21 11.75 20.46 -14.10
C GLN A 21 12.66 20.22 -12.90
N ALA A 22 13.88 19.79 -13.20
CA ALA A 22 14.97 19.85 -12.26
C ALA A 22 15.19 21.33 -11.89
N SER A 23 14.66 21.76 -10.74
CA SER A 23 15.09 23.01 -10.11
C SER A 23 14.77 22.99 -8.62
N ALA A 24 15.86 23.09 -7.84
CA ALA A 24 16.02 23.56 -6.48
C ALA A 24 14.96 23.22 -5.41
N GLN A 25 15.40 22.34 -4.48
CA GLN A 25 15.15 22.42 -3.03
C GLN A 25 13.68 22.44 -2.57
N CYS A 26 13.07 21.25 -2.55
CA CYS A 26 12.05 20.97 -1.53
C CYS A 26 12.74 20.86 -0.16
N THR A 27 12.51 21.81 0.74
CA THR A 27 13.11 21.85 2.11
C THR A 27 12.24 21.16 3.17
N HIS A 28 11.14 20.50 2.78
CA HIS A 28 10.33 19.74 3.71
C HIS A 28 11.04 18.42 4.06
N LYS A 29 11.56 18.31 5.29
CA LYS A 29 12.20 17.09 5.84
C LYS A 29 11.34 15.82 5.80
N GLN A 30 10.07 15.91 5.40
CA GLN A 30 9.12 14.79 5.29
C GLN A 30 8.52 14.60 3.89
N CYS A 31 8.95 15.38 2.88
CA CYS A 31 8.60 15.06 1.50
C CYS A 31 9.48 13.88 1.07
N PHE A 32 8.91 12.67 1.02
CA PHE A 32 9.54 11.56 0.32
C PHE A 32 9.55 11.90 -1.17
N CYS A 33 10.56 12.64 -1.60
CA CYS A 33 10.97 12.64 -2.99
C CYS A 33 11.37 11.20 -3.30
N MET A 34 10.46 10.44 -3.91
CA MET A 34 10.74 9.07 -4.31
C MET A 34 11.85 9.15 -5.35
N ASP A 35 13.06 8.76 -4.94
CA ASP A 35 14.23 8.73 -5.79
C ASP A 35 13.91 7.88 -7.03
N GLN A 36 13.91 8.48 -8.21
CA GLN A 36 13.58 7.77 -9.44
C GLN A 36 14.52 6.59 -9.70
N GLU A 37 15.72 6.58 -9.10
CA GLU A 37 16.65 5.46 -9.18
C GLU A 37 16.08 4.17 -8.56
N ILE A 38 15.14 4.26 -7.61
CA ILE A 38 14.60 3.08 -6.92
C ILE A 38 13.81 2.15 -7.86
N PHE A 39 13.28 2.70 -8.95
CA PHE A 39 12.60 1.92 -9.99
C PHE A 39 13.59 1.16 -10.87
N GLY A 40 14.87 1.53 -10.90
CA GLY A 40 15.93 0.77 -11.56
C GLY A 40 16.54 -0.36 -10.72
N GLN A 41 16.13 -0.51 -9.46
CA GLN A 41 16.70 -1.47 -8.52
C GLN A 41 15.91 -2.78 -8.44
N ILE A 42 16.63 -3.90 -8.26
CA ILE A 42 16.07 -5.21 -7.90
C ILE A 42 16.39 -5.45 -6.43
N ALA A 43 15.36 -5.53 -5.60
CA ALA A 43 15.51 -5.76 -4.17
C ALA A 43 15.60 -7.28 -3.90
N ARG A 44 16.69 -7.73 -3.26
CA ARG A 44 16.80 -9.10 -2.75
C ARG A 44 16.06 -9.19 -1.41
N ILE A 45 14.92 -9.86 -1.40
CA ILE A 45 14.08 -10.01 -0.21
C ILE A 45 14.55 -11.19 0.64
N THR A 46 14.92 -12.31 0.01
CA THR A 46 15.57 -13.45 0.67
C THR A 46 16.64 -14.01 -0.26
N ASP A 47 17.29 -15.11 0.11
CA ASP A 47 18.31 -15.75 -0.73
C ASP A 47 17.77 -16.23 -2.10
N HIS A 48 16.47 -16.51 -2.17
CA HIS A 48 15.79 -17.04 -3.36
C HIS A 48 14.66 -16.17 -3.88
N LEU A 49 14.42 -14.97 -3.31
CA LEU A 49 13.30 -14.11 -3.69
C LEU A 49 13.74 -12.67 -3.97
N TYR A 50 13.37 -12.15 -5.13
CA TYR A 50 13.59 -10.77 -5.54
C TYR A 50 12.28 -10.02 -5.81
N LEU A 51 12.26 -8.73 -5.51
CA LEU A 51 11.16 -7.80 -5.78
C LEU A 51 11.65 -6.63 -6.63
N SER A 52 10.96 -6.33 -7.74
CA SER A 52 11.36 -5.23 -8.61
C SER A 52 10.20 -4.57 -9.36
N SER A 53 10.51 -3.47 -10.05
CA SER A 53 9.74 -2.95 -11.19
C SER A 53 10.01 -3.81 -12.44
N LEU A 54 9.25 -3.58 -13.52
CA LEU A 54 9.57 -4.13 -14.83
C LEU A 54 10.84 -3.49 -15.40
N GLN A 55 11.04 -2.18 -15.23
CA GLN A 55 12.20 -1.43 -15.74
C GLN A 55 13.54 -1.99 -15.23
N ALA A 56 13.58 -2.49 -14.00
CA ALA A 56 14.80 -3.02 -13.40
C ALA A 56 15.23 -4.38 -14.00
N LEU A 57 14.31 -5.08 -14.67
CA LEU A 57 14.55 -6.41 -15.22
C LEU A 57 15.17 -6.32 -16.60
N THR A 58 16.47 -6.63 -16.68
CA THR A 58 17.18 -6.79 -17.94
C THR A 58 17.68 -8.24 -18.07
N PRO A 59 17.89 -8.74 -19.30
CA PRO A 59 18.37 -10.10 -19.48
C PRO A 59 19.68 -10.41 -18.76
N ASN A 60 20.62 -9.46 -18.78
CA ASN A 60 21.89 -9.56 -18.07
C ASN A 60 21.70 -9.69 -16.56
N ARG A 61 20.80 -8.89 -15.97
CA ARG A 61 20.55 -8.91 -14.52
C ARG A 61 19.90 -10.21 -14.07
N LEU A 62 18.92 -10.72 -14.84
CA LEU A 62 18.28 -12.01 -14.54
C LEU A 62 19.31 -13.16 -14.55
N ARG A 63 20.18 -13.19 -15.56
CA ARG A 63 21.28 -14.18 -15.63
C ARG A 63 22.26 -14.06 -14.47
N GLN A 64 22.72 -12.84 -14.17
CA GLN A 64 23.67 -12.60 -13.09
C GLN A 64 23.11 -12.98 -11.71
N LEU A 65 21.84 -12.72 -11.48
CA LEU A 65 21.17 -13.09 -10.23
C LEU A 65 20.86 -14.60 -10.14
N GLY A 66 20.89 -15.31 -11.28
CA GLY A 66 20.50 -16.72 -11.39
C GLY A 66 19.01 -16.91 -11.14
N VAL A 67 18.17 -16.02 -11.67
CA VAL A 67 16.72 -16.14 -11.57
C VAL A 67 16.25 -17.27 -12.48
N THR A 68 15.56 -18.26 -11.92
CA THR A 68 15.02 -19.42 -12.63
C THR A 68 13.52 -19.29 -12.88
N GLN A 69 12.82 -18.47 -12.07
CA GLN A 69 11.39 -18.23 -12.17
C GLN A 69 11.06 -16.73 -12.17
N LEU A 70 10.20 -16.30 -13.09
CA LEU A 70 9.66 -14.95 -13.14
C LEU A 70 8.14 -14.97 -12.89
N ILE A 71 7.68 -14.16 -11.94
CA ILE A 71 6.25 -13.94 -11.66
C ILE A 71 5.91 -12.48 -11.96
N SER A 72 5.08 -12.25 -12.97
CA SER A 72 4.67 -10.94 -13.44
C SER A 72 3.24 -10.64 -13.00
N VAL A 73 3.06 -9.69 -12.08
CA VAL A 73 1.75 -9.32 -11.52
C VAL A 73 1.25 -8.05 -12.20
N MET A 74 0.91 -8.17 -13.49
CA MET A 74 0.41 -7.08 -14.33
C MET A 74 -0.27 -7.61 -15.59
N ALA A 75 -1.22 -6.84 -16.13
CA ALA A 75 -1.92 -7.16 -17.36
C ALA A 75 -1.10 -6.84 -18.62
N ASP A 76 -0.24 -5.82 -18.57
CA ASP A 76 0.55 -5.43 -19.74
C ASP A 76 1.52 -6.54 -20.17
N PRO A 77 1.83 -6.66 -21.47
CA PRO A 77 2.80 -7.62 -21.98
C PRO A 77 4.18 -7.44 -21.35
N ILE A 78 4.85 -8.57 -21.12
CA ILE A 78 6.24 -8.58 -20.66
C ILE A 78 7.16 -8.76 -21.87
N PRO A 79 8.24 -7.98 -22.02
CA PRO A 79 9.20 -8.14 -23.11
C PRO A 79 9.71 -9.58 -23.21
N SER A 80 9.71 -10.14 -24.43
CA SER A 80 10.11 -11.53 -24.66
C SER A 80 11.57 -11.79 -24.31
N GLU A 81 12.43 -10.76 -24.43
CA GLU A 81 13.84 -10.85 -24.07
C GLU A 81 14.03 -11.09 -22.57
N VAL A 82 13.08 -10.61 -21.74
CA VAL A 82 13.06 -10.80 -20.28
C VAL A 82 12.55 -12.20 -19.94
N THR A 83 11.43 -12.62 -20.52
CA THR A 83 10.82 -13.92 -20.22
C THR A 83 11.66 -15.10 -20.73
N ALA A 84 12.40 -14.92 -21.83
CA ALA A 84 13.29 -15.93 -22.38
C ALA A 84 14.54 -16.24 -21.52
N GLN A 85 14.79 -15.48 -20.45
CA GLN A 85 15.95 -15.69 -19.56
C GLN A 85 15.67 -16.59 -18.37
N VAL A 86 14.41 -16.96 -18.17
CA VAL A 86 13.99 -17.79 -17.05
C VAL A 86 13.41 -19.08 -17.57
N GLU A 87 13.52 -20.15 -16.80
CA GLU A 87 12.92 -21.44 -17.15
C GLU A 87 11.40 -21.41 -17.06
N ARG A 88 10.87 -20.61 -16.13
CA ARG A 88 9.45 -20.56 -15.79
C ARG A 88 8.99 -19.12 -15.71
N HIS A 89 8.07 -18.73 -16.58
CA HIS A 89 7.36 -17.46 -16.49
C HIS A 89 5.90 -17.70 -16.13
N THR A 90 5.35 -16.91 -15.22
CA THR A 90 3.93 -16.90 -14.88
C THR A 90 3.44 -15.46 -14.84
N GLN A 91 2.43 -15.15 -15.64
CA GLN A 91 1.80 -13.84 -15.66
C GLN A 91 0.42 -13.90 -14.99
N ILE A 92 0.19 -12.96 -14.08
CA ILE A 92 -1.05 -12.78 -13.33
C ILE A 92 -1.65 -11.45 -13.80
N PRO A 93 -2.62 -11.48 -14.73
CA PRO A 93 -3.15 -10.26 -15.35
C PRO A 93 -4.11 -9.55 -14.39
N VAL A 94 -3.54 -8.72 -13.52
CA VAL A 94 -4.28 -7.92 -12.53
C VAL A 94 -3.85 -6.45 -12.59
N GLU A 95 -4.84 -5.58 -12.56
CA GLU A 95 -4.68 -4.12 -12.50
C GLU A 95 -4.42 -3.64 -11.07
N ASP A 96 -3.80 -2.46 -10.94
CA ASP A 96 -3.43 -1.90 -9.63
C ASP A 96 -4.54 -1.00 -9.05
N ILE A 97 -5.72 -1.59 -8.90
CA ILE A 97 -6.92 -0.91 -8.41
C ILE A 97 -7.45 -1.62 -7.17
N ASP A 98 -8.12 -0.89 -6.30
CA ASP A 98 -8.54 -1.38 -4.98
C ASP A 98 -9.64 -2.45 -5.00
N TYR A 99 -10.38 -2.57 -6.10
CA TYR A 99 -11.38 -3.64 -6.30
C TYR A 99 -10.84 -4.88 -7.03
N SER A 100 -9.55 -4.90 -7.43
CA SER A 100 -8.96 -6.10 -8.03
C SER A 100 -8.78 -7.22 -6.99
N ASN A 101 -9.26 -8.43 -7.31
CA ASN A 101 -9.09 -9.61 -6.46
C ASN A 101 -7.75 -10.29 -6.73
N LEU A 102 -6.73 -9.88 -5.98
CA LEU A 102 -5.39 -10.47 -6.00
C LEU A 102 -5.26 -11.66 -5.04
N ARG A 103 -6.08 -11.69 -3.97
CA ARG A 103 -6.12 -12.72 -2.93
C ARG A 103 -6.28 -14.13 -3.50
N ARG A 104 -7.09 -14.30 -4.54
CA ARG A 104 -7.29 -15.61 -5.21
C ARG A 104 -5.99 -16.27 -5.70
N HIS A 105 -4.92 -15.48 -5.87
CA HIS A 105 -3.62 -15.93 -6.34
C HIS A 105 -2.57 -16.07 -5.23
N PHE A 106 -2.87 -15.64 -3.99
CA PHE A 106 -1.88 -15.59 -2.91
C PHE A 106 -1.29 -16.96 -2.61
N ASP A 107 -2.14 -17.98 -2.43
CA ASP A 107 -1.67 -19.32 -2.10
C ASP A 107 -0.87 -19.95 -3.23
N GLU A 108 -1.37 -19.85 -4.46
CA GLU A 108 -0.69 -20.42 -5.63
C GLU A 108 0.70 -19.80 -5.81
N VAL A 109 0.79 -18.46 -5.75
CA VAL A 109 2.06 -17.73 -5.92
C VAL A 109 3.03 -18.00 -4.78
N ALA A 110 2.54 -17.92 -3.54
CA ALA A 110 3.36 -18.19 -2.36
C ALA A 110 3.94 -19.62 -2.42
N ASP A 111 3.13 -20.59 -2.82
CA ASP A 111 3.59 -21.98 -2.96
C ASP A 111 4.52 -22.17 -4.16
N ARG A 112 4.36 -21.43 -5.26
CA ARG A 112 5.31 -21.43 -6.37
C ARG A 112 6.69 -20.94 -5.95
N ILE A 113 6.75 -19.82 -5.22
CA ILE A 113 7.99 -19.27 -4.68
C ILE A 113 8.65 -20.30 -3.76
N ALA A 114 7.90 -20.88 -2.83
CA ALA A 114 8.43 -21.89 -1.91
C ALA A 114 8.91 -23.15 -2.63
N ARG A 115 8.19 -23.63 -3.64
CA ARG A 115 8.59 -24.80 -4.45
C ARG A 115 9.86 -24.53 -5.25
N GLU A 116 10.00 -23.32 -5.81
CA GLU A 116 11.20 -22.93 -6.54
C GLU A 116 12.42 -22.89 -5.61
N ALA A 117 12.27 -22.29 -4.44
CA ALA A 117 13.30 -22.24 -3.40
C ALA A 117 13.80 -23.64 -2.99
N ARG A 118 12.87 -24.59 -2.75
CA ARG A 118 13.20 -25.98 -2.38
C ARG A 118 14.00 -26.74 -3.45
N ARG A 119 13.93 -26.29 -4.70
CA ARG A 119 14.69 -26.87 -5.82
C ARG A 119 16.05 -26.18 -6.02
N GLY A 120 16.41 -25.22 -5.16
CA GLY A 120 17.61 -24.41 -5.31
C GLY A 120 17.48 -23.27 -6.33
N GLY A 121 16.27 -23.03 -6.84
CA GLY A 121 15.99 -21.95 -7.78
C GLY A 121 15.77 -20.61 -7.09
N LYS A 122 15.63 -19.55 -7.90
CA LYS A 122 15.34 -18.19 -7.42
C LYS A 122 14.20 -17.57 -8.21
N THR A 123 13.30 -16.91 -7.50
CA THR A 123 12.12 -16.26 -8.07
C THR A 123 12.29 -14.74 -8.07
N ALA A 124 12.01 -14.10 -9.20
CA ALA A 124 11.78 -12.66 -9.28
C ALA A 124 10.27 -12.39 -9.40
N VAL A 125 9.74 -11.54 -8.52
CA VAL A 125 8.36 -11.06 -8.56
C VAL A 125 8.35 -9.58 -8.92
N HIS A 126 7.64 -9.22 -9.98
CA HIS A 126 7.55 -7.82 -10.42
C HIS A 126 6.14 -7.44 -10.85
N CYS A 127 5.90 -6.14 -10.92
CA CYS A 127 4.76 -5.55 -11.62
C CYS A 127 5.30 -4.40 -12.48
N MET A 128 4.50 -3.36 -12.75
CA MET A 128 5.00 -2.19 -13.47
C MET A 128 6.07 -1.44 -12.67
N ALA A 129 5.72 -0.94 -11.46
CA ALA A 129 6.61 -0.10 -10.65
C ALA A 129 7.30 -0.84 -9.49
N GLY A 130 6.86 -2.06 -9.16
CA GLY A 130 7.37 -2.78 -7.99
C GLY A 130 6.95 -2.16 -6.65
N VAL A 131 5.77 -1.53 -6.62
CA VAL A 131 5.27 -0.76 -5.46
C VAL A 131 4.11 -1.47 -4.77
N SER A 132 3.07 -1.86 -5.52
CA SER A 132 1.80 -2.35 -4.94
C SER A 132 1.55 -3.84 -5.24
N ARG A 133 1.20 -4.21 -6.48
CA ARG A 133 0.86 -5.61 -6.86
C ARG A 133 1.92 -6.66 -6.49
N SER A 134 3.17 -6.47 -6.93
CA SER A 134 4.24 -7.43 -6.64
C SER A 134 4.65 -7.44 -5.17
N ALA A 135 4.68 -6.27 -4.51
CA ALA A 135 4.91 -6.18 -3.08
C ALA A 135 3.85 -6.97 -2.30
N THR A 136 2.59 -6.87 -2.70
CA THR A 136 1.47 -7.61 -2.10
C THR A 136 1.72 -9.13 -2.16
N MET A 137 2.14 -9.66 -3.31
CA MET A 137 2.47 -11.09 -3.43
C MET A 137 3.64 -11.51 -2.55
N VAL A 138 4.69 -10.68 -2.46
CA VAL A 138 5.84 -10.93 -1.58
C VAL A 138 5.41 -10.95 -0.12
N LEU A 139 4.56 -10.01 0.32
CA LEU A 139 4.05 -9.98 1.69
C LEU A 139 3.23 -11.24 2.01
N ALA A 140 2.33 -11.66 1.11
CA ALA A 140 1.56 -12.89 1.28
C ALA A 140 2.48 -14.12 1.40
N TYR A 141 3.53 -14.21 0.59
CA TYR A 141 4.54 -15.27 0.69
C TYR A 141 5.24 -15.29 2.05
N LEU A 142 5.69 -14.14 2.55
CA LEU A 142 6.38 -14.05 3.84
C LEU A 142 5.46 -14.46 5.00
N VAL A 143 4.19 -14.07 4.94
CA VAL A 143 3.19 -14.49 5.94
C VAL A 143 2.99 -16.00 5.94
N LYS A 144 2.83 -16.62 4.75
CA LYS A 144 2.55 -18.06 4.63
C LYS A 144 3.77 -18.94 4.89
N HIS A 145 4.92 -18.64 4.28
CA HIS A 145 6.07 -19.55 4.25
C HIS A 145 7.25 -19.13 5.12
N GLN A 146 7.31 -17.86 5.57
CA GLN A 146 8.38 -17.38 6.46
C GLN A 146 7.90 -17.17 7.90
N GLY A 147 6.65 -17.51 8.21
CA GLY A 147 6.12 -17.45 9.57
C GLY A 147 6.02 -16.03 10.15
N MET A 148 6.17 -14.99 9.34
CA MET A 148 6.05 -13.59 9.75
C MET A 148 4.59 -13.19 9.96
N SER A 149 4.31 -12.32 10.92
CA SER A 149 3.08 -11.51 10.88
C SER A 149 3.12 -10.54 9.70
N LEU A 150 1.96 -10.05 9.27
CA LEU A 150 1.86 -9.09 8.17
C LEU A 150 2.63 -7.80 8.49
N PHE A 151 2.58 -7.33 9.74
CA PHE A 151 3.34 -6.17 10.19
C PHE A 151 4.86 -6.40 10.10
N GLU A 152 5.35 -7.56 10.55
CA GLU A 152 6.77 -7.91 10.44
C GLU A 152 7.21 -8.02 8.98
N ALA A 153 6.43 -8.72 8.15
CA ALA A 153 6.68 -8.84 6.72
C ALA A 153 6.72 -7.47 6.04
N TYR A 154 5.78 -6.58 6.35
CA TYR A 154 5.76 -5.22 5.81
C TYR A 154 7.00 -4.43 6.21
N LYS A 155 7.33 -4.38 7.51
CA LYS A 155 8.53 -3.68 7.98
C LYS A 155 9.80 -4.22 7.36
N TYR A 156 9.90 -5.55 7.22
CA TYR A 156 11.04 -6.21 6.62
C TYR A 156 11.21 -5.77 5.16
N VAL A 157 10.18 -5.91 4.32
CA VAL A 157 10.27 -5.53 2.91
C VAL A 157 10.45 -4.03 2.75
N LEU A 158 9.80 -3.20 3.58
CA LEU A 158 9.95 -1.75 3.55
C LEU A 158 11.40 -1.30 3.84
N SER A 159 12.09 -2.00 4.75
CA SER A 159 13.51 -1.71 5.05
C SER A 159 14.45 -1.99 3.86
N ILE A 160 14.05 -2.89 2.95
CA ILE A 160 14.84 -3.29 1.77
C ILE A 160 14.42 -2.49 0.54
N ARG A 161 13.11 -2.24 0.37
CA ARG A 161 12.53 -1.49 -0.74
C ARG A 161 11.56 -0.42 -0.20
N PRO A 162 12.07 0.77 0.17
CA PRO A 162 11.28 1.83 0.80
C PRO A 162 10.07 2.36 0.01
N CYS A 163 9.98 2.08 -1.30
CA CYS A 163 8.85 2.50 -2.12
C CYS A 163 7.65 1.55 -2.08
N ILE A 164 7.68 0.43 -1.33
CA ILE A 164 6.51 -0.46 -1.29
C ILE A 164 5.30 0.24 -0.68
N HIS A 165 4.19 0.15 -1.39
CA HIS A 165 2.92 0.74 -0.98
C HIS A 165 1.77 0.02 -1.69
N PRO A 166 1.35 -1.16 -1.19
CA PRO A 166 0.11 -1.79 -1.65
C PRO A 166 -1.05 -0.82 -1.61
N ASN A 167 -1.92 -0.89 -2.62
CA ASN A 167 -3.16 -0.11 -2.58
C ASN A 167 -4.07 -0.61 -1.43
N ILE A 168 -5.06 0.21 -1.06
CA ILE A 168 -5.91 -0.07 0.11
C ILE A 168 -6.71 -1.37 -0.02
N GLY A 169 -7.12 -1.74 -1.23
CA GLY A 169 -7.80 -3.00 -1.52
C GLY A 169 -6.92 -4.22 -1.26
N PHE A 170 -5.66 -4.14 -1.66
CA PHE A 170 -4.68 -5.19 -1.41
C PHE A 170 -4.31 -5.29 0.07
N TRP A 171 -4.25 -4.16 0.79
CA TRP A 171 -4.10 -4.19 2.24
C TRP A 171 -5.23 -4.93 2.95
N ARG A 172 -6.49 -4.67 2.58
CA ARG A 172 -7.65 -5.41 3.10
C ARG A 172 -7.51 -6.91 2.84
N GLN A 173 -7.10 -7.27 1.62
CA GLN A 173 -6.90 -8.66 1.23
C GLN A 173 -5.78 -9.34 2.02
N LEU A 174 -4.65 -8.65 2.26
CA LEU A 174 -3.53 -9.14 3.08
C LEU A 174 -3.91 -9.33 4.54
N ILE A 175 -4.61 -8.37 5.15
CA ILE A 175 -5.06 -8.45 6.55
C ILE A 175 -5.97 -9.67 6.73
N ALA A 176 -6.94 -9.84 5.83
CA ALA A 176 -7.84 -10.99 5.88
C ALA A 176 -7.13 -12.31 5.52
N TYR A 177 -5.99 -12.26 4.82
CA TYR A 177 -5.18 -13.45 4.52
C TYR A 177 -4.34 -13.88 5.72
N GLU A 178 -3.74 -12.91 6.42
CA GLU A 178 -3.05 -13.13 7.69
C GLU A 178 -3.99 -13.76 8.72
N GLU A 179 -5.19 -13.22 8.89
CA GLU A 179 -6.17 -13.78 9.83
C GLU A 179 -6.51 -15.23 9.51
N ALA A 180 -6.70 -15.55 8.23
CA ALA A 180 -6.99 -16.92 7.80
C ALA A 180 -5.81 -17.88 8.04
N HIS A 181 -4.57 -17.41 7.93
CA HIS A 181 -3.36 -18.25 8.06
C HIS A 181 -2.82 -18.33 9.49
N ARG A 182 -3.03 -17.29 10.29
CA ARG A 182 -2.43 -17.14 11.62
C ARG A 182 -3.45 -17.07 12.76
N GLY A 183 -4.74 -16.88 12.45
CA GLY A 183 -5.80 -16.73 13.44
C GLY A 183 -5.87 -15.36 14.10
N TYR A 184 -5.05 -14.39 13.69
CA TYR A 184 -5.07 -13.01 14.20
C TYR A 184 -4.63 -12.01 13.14
N ARG A 185 -4.88 -10.72 13.41
CA ARG A 185 -4.48 -9.58 12.56
C ARG A 185 -3.43 -8.74 13.27
N SER A 186 -2.28 -8.49 12.65
CA SER A 186 -1.24 -7.58 13.17
C SER A 186 -1.37 -6.15 12.64
N MET A 187 -2.10 -5.97 11.54
CA MET A 187 -2.35 -4.66 10.93
C MET A 187 -3.86 -4.38 10.80
N ARG A 188 -4.21 -3.09 10.84
CA ARG A 188 -5.58 -2.58 10.64
C ARG A 188 -5.54 -1.34 9.74
N ILE A 189 -6.65 -1.01 9.11
CA ILE A 189 -6.80 0.22 8.33
C ILE A 189 -7.46 1.27 9.23
N ALA A 190 -6.91 2.49 9.26
CA ALA A 190 -7.52 3.58 10.03
C ALA A 190 -8.82 4.03 9.37
N ASN A 191 -9.89 4.20 10.16
CA ASN A 191 -11.21 4.64 9.69
C ASN A 191 -11.80 3.79 8.55
N ASP A 192 -11.74 2.46 8.67
CA ASP A 192 -12.27 1.54 7.64
C ASP A 192 -13.80 1.47 7.57
N GLY A 193 -14.52 2.28 8.36
CA GLY A 193 -16.00 2.33 8.35
C GLY A 193 -16.66 1.04 8.83
N VAL A 194 -15.88 0.02 9.21
CA VAL A 194 -16.38 -1.21 9.80
C VAL A 194 -16.53 -0.93 11.29
N SER A 195 -17.69 -0.41 11.68
CA SER A 195 -18.08 -0.20 13.08
C SER A 195 -17.71 -1.43 13.91
N HIS A 196 -16.92 -1.20 14.96
CA HIS A 196 -16.57 -2.18 15.98
C HIS A 196 -17.83 -2.89 16.50
N SER A 197 -18.05 -4.13 16.04
CA SER A 197 -18.82 -5.13 16.78
C SER A 197 -17.87 -6.23 17.18
N THR A 198 -17.41 -6.15 18.42
CA THR A 198 -16.66 -7.18 19.11
C THR A 198 -17.60 -8.34 19.42
N THR A 199 -17.70 -9.34 18.54
CA THR A 199 -18.13 -10.69 18.95
C THR A 199 -17.68 -11.72 17.92
N TYR A 200 -16.74 -12.58 18.29
CA TYR A 200 -16.67 -13.93 17.71
C TYR A 200 -17.92 -14.69 18.20
N PRO A 201 -18.63 -15.42 17.32
CA PRO A 201 -18.35 -16.84 17.19
C PRO A 201 -18.37 -17.36 15.74
N ALA A 202 -17.86 -18.57 15.57
CA ALA A 202 -17.79 -19.33 14.33
C ALA A 202 -19.18 -19.77 13.82
N SER A 203 -19.39 -19.68 12.51
CA SER A 203 -19.94 -20.76 11.67
C SER A 203 -20.05 -20.31 10.21
N SER A 204 -19.85 -21.28 9.33
CA SER A 204 -20.13 -21.26 7.89
C SER A 204 -21.46 -20.59 7.56
N ASP A 205 -21.43 -19.53 6.76
CA ASP A 205 -22.21 -19.35 5.54
C ASP A 205 -21.98 -17.91 5.00
N GLY A 206 -21.96 -17.77 3.67
CA GLY A 206 -21.40 -16.64 2.94
C GLY A 206 -21.84 -15.24 3.40
N VAL A 207 -20.91 -14.29 3.36
CA VAL A 207 -21.18 -12.87 3.63
C VAL A 207 -21.29 -12.12 2.30
N ASP A 208 -22.49 -11.59 2.05
CA ASP A 208 -22.81 -10.69 0.94
C ASP A 208 -22.04 -9.36 1.06
N TRP A 209 -21.42 -8.93 -0.04
CA TRP A 209 -20.71 -7.66 -0.13
C TRP A 209 -21.69 -6.51 -0.37
N ILE A 210 -22.13 -5.85 0.71
CA ILE A 210 -22.82 -4.55 0.60
C ILE A 210 -21.77 -3.44 0.58
N TYR A 211 -21.55 -2.85 -0.61
CA TYR A 211 -20.86 -1.57 -0.75
C TYR A 211 -21.76 -0.45 -0.22
N PRO A 212 -21.33 0.39 0.74
CA PRO A 212 -22.01 1.63 1.02
C PRO A 212 -21.71 2.61 -0.12
N ALA A 213 -22.60 2.65 -1.10
CA ALA A 213 -22.65 3.71 -2.09
C ALA A 213 -22.97 5.03 -1.37
N THR A 214 -21.97 5.90 -1.16
CA THR A 214 -22.25 7.30 -0.86
C THR A 214 -22.74 7.98 -2.14
N LYS A 215 -24.07 8.06 -2.27
CA LYS A 215 -24.77 8.92 -3.23
C LYS A 215 -24.40 10.39 -2.98
N HIS A 216 -23.34 10.89 -3.59
CA HIS A 216 -23.20 12.32 -3.87
C HIS A 216 -22.57 12.51 -5.26
N ARG A 217 -23.38 12.97 -6.22
CA ARG A 217 -22.97 13.32 -7.58
C ARG A 217 -22.30 14.69 -7.51
N LEU A 218 -20.97 14.73 -7.62
CA LEU A 218 -20.21 15.97 -7.77
C LEU A 218 -20.39 16.51 -9.21
N HIS A 219 -20.92 17.72 -9.34
CA HIS A 219 -20.98 18.44 -10.61
C HIS A 219 -19.89 19.52 -10.58
N LEU A 220 -18.89 19.39 -11.45
CA LEU A 220 -17.82 20.38 -11.63
C LEU A 220 -18.17 21.23 -12.85
N SER A 221 -18.50 22.51 -12.65
CA SER A 221 -18.54 23.47 -13.75
C SER A 221 -17.27 24.31 -13.74
N ARG A 222 -16.74 24.58 -14.94
CA ARG A 222 -15.47 25.27 -15.14
C ARG A 222 -15.74 26.73 -15.45
N GLN A 223 -15.50 27.61 -14.49
CA GLN A 223 -15.27 29.03 -14.77
C GLN A 223 -14.03 29.51 -14.00
N SER A 224 -13.10 30.12 -14.73
CA SER A 224 -12.11 31.04 -14.18
C SER A 224 -11.12 30.50 -13.13
N GLY A 225 -10.78 29.21 -13.16
CA GLY A 225 -9.56 28.70 -12.51
C GLY A 225 -9.49 28.77 -10.98
N CYS A 226 -10.62 28.88 -10.28
CA CYS A 226 -10.69 28.79 -8.82
C CYS A 226 -11.75 27.76 -8.39
N PHE A 227 -11.45 26.93 -7.39
CA PHE A 227 -12.40 26.01 -6.77
C PHE A 227 -12.96 26.66 -5.51
N THR A 228 -14.26 26.97 -5.48
CA THR A 228 -14.97 27.38 -4.26
C THR A 228 -15.84 26.23 -3.74
N PHE A 229 -15.97 26.13 -2.42
CA PHE A 229 -16.73 25.09 -1.74
C PHE A 229 -17.91 25.76 -1.01
N ASP A 230 -19.14 25.45 -1.40
CA ASP A 230 -20.35 25.91 -0.71
C ASP A 230 -21.01 24.72 0.00
N GLY A 231 -20.99 24.72 1.34
CA GLY A 231 -21.70 23.75 2.16
C GLY A 231 -21.55 24.03 3.65
N GLU A 232 -22.68 24.19 4.35
CA GLU A 232 -22.75 24.46 5.79
C GLU A 232 -22.33 23.25 6.64
N PHE A 233 -21.44 23.48 7.62
CA PHE A 233 -21.05 22.47 8.62
C PHE A 233 -22.02 22.48 9.81
N LYS A 234 -22.56 21.30 10.19
CA LYS A 234 -23.40 21.13 11.38
C LYS A 234 -22.58 20.84 12.65
N GLU A 235 -23.03 21.48 13.73
CA GLU A 235 -22.52 21.63 15.11
C GLU A 235 -21.99 20.37 15.83
N GLU A 236 -22.42 19.17 15.42
CA GLU A 236 -22.02 17.90 16.06
C GLU A 236 -20.54 17.53 15.80
N ARG A 237 -19.93 18.02 14.71
CA ARG A 237 -18.49 17.81 14.47
C ARG A 237 -17.60 18.64 15.39
N GLU A 238 -18.06 19.79 15.88
CA GLU A 238 -17.26 20.68 16.72
C GLU A 238 -17.05 20.10 18.14
N LYS A 239 -18.07 19.40 18.69
CA LYS A 239 -17.96 18.72 19.99
C LYS A 239 -17.01 17.53 19.95
N LEU A 240 -16.96 16.79 18.85
CA LEU A 240 -15.98 15.71 18.64
C LEU A 240 -14.56 16.30 18.43
N PHE A 241 -14.47 17.45 17.76
CA PHE A 241 -13.22 18.18 17.53
C PHE A 241 -12.59 18.67 18.85
N ARG A 242 -13.37 19.27 19.75
CA ARG A 242 -12.85 19.76 21.04
C ARG A 242 -12.42 18.65 21.99
N ARG A 243 -13.09 17.49 21.97
CA ARG A 243 -12.83 16.40 22.93
C ARG A 243 -11.62 15.54 22.55
N VAL A 244 -11.29 15.42 21.27
CA VAL A 244 -10.15 14.62 20.80
C VAL A 244 -8.85 15.43 20.72
N PHE A 245 -8.91 16.75 20.44
CA PHE A 245 -7.70 17.51 20.07
C PHE A 245 -7.25 18.60 21.06
N LEU A 246 -8.06 19.00 22.04
CA LEU A 246 -7.64 20.03 23.02
C LEU A 246 -7.05 19.48 24.33
N TYR A 247 -7.28 18.20 24.65
CA TYR A 247 -6.82 17.62 25.93
C TYR A 247 -5.60 16.69 25.83
N GLU A 248 -5.30 16.15 24.66
CA GLU A 248 -4.08 15.39 24.41
C GLU A 248 -3.26 16.16 23.38
N LYS A 249 -2.04 16.57 23.74
CA LYS A 249 -1.13 17.34 22.88
C LYS A 249 -0.72 16.53 21.63
N VAL A 250 -1.59 16.47 20.62
CA VAL A 250 -1.29 15.80 19.35
C VAL A 250 -0.41 16.73 18.50
N PRO A 251 0.77 16.29 18.03
CA PRO A 251 1.66 17.12 17.23
C PRO A 251 1.04 17.53 15.89
N SER A 252 1.24 18.78 15.48
CA SER A 252 0.59 19.42 14.32
C SER A 252 0.87 18.77 12.96
N TYR A 253 1.90 17.93 12.84
CA TYR A 253 2.24 17.19 11.62
C TYR A 253 1.40 15.91 11.40
N VAL A 254 0.49 15.60 12.32
CA VAL A 254 -0.43 14.43 12.23
C VAL A 254 -1.79 14.83 11.63
N LEU A 255 -2.02 16.13 11.35
CA LEU A 255 -3.28 16.62 10.80
C LEU A 255 -3.33 16.51 9.26
N PRO A 256 -4.47 16.12 8.66
CA PRO A 256 -4.66 16.16 7.21
C PRO A 256 -4.58 17.59 6.65
N PRO A 257 -4.19 17.79 5.37
CA PRO A 257 -3.96 19.12 4.78
C PRO A 257 -5.13 20.11 4.87
N LEU A 258 -6.37 19.60 4.80
CA LEU A 258 -7.61 20.39 4.95
C LEU A 258 -7.74 21.02 6.35
N PHE A 259 -7.11 20.47 7.37
CA PHE A 259 -7.11 21.00 8.74
C PHE A 259 -5.90 21.89 9.05
N GLN A 260 -4.85 21.83 8.23
CA GLN A 260 -3.68 22.68 8.36
C GLN A 260 -3.97 24.11 7.88
N PHE A 261 -4.86 24.25 6.89
CA PHE A 261 -5.36 25.55 6.42
C PHE A 261 -6.24 26.25 7.47
N ALA A 262 -7.05 25.50 8.22
CA ALA A 262 -7.88 26.06 9.30
C ALA A 262 -7.05 26.47 10.52
N TYR A 263 -5.99 25.73 10.84
CA TYR A 263 -5.10 26.03 11.97
C TYR A 263 -4.22 27.28 11.72
N LEU A 264 -3.88 27.55 10.46
CA LEU A 264 -3.05 28.70 10.06
C LEU A 264 -3.84 30.00 9.87
N HIS A 265 -5.18 29.97 9.92
CA HIS A 265 -6.04 31.14 9.68
C HIS A 265 -7.00 31.44 10.84
N LEU A 266 -6.75 30.89 12.04
CA LEU A 266 -7.36 31.42 13.25
C LEU A 266 -6.70 32.77 13.58
N PRO A 267 -7.47 33.87 13.71
CA PRO A 267 -6.92 35.13 14.17
C PRO A 267 -6.30 34.93 15.55
N GLY A 268 -5.02 35.27 15.67
CA GLY A 268 -4.31 35.21 16.94
C GLY A 268 -4.97 36.12 17.97
N GLN A 269 -5.26 35.56 19.13
CA GLN A 269 -5.25 36.31 20.39
C GLN A 269 -4.31 35.60 21.35
N TYR A 270 -3.03 35.96 21.24
CA TYR A 270 -2.09 35.98 22.35
C TYR A 270 -1.42 37.35 22.28
N GLU A 271 -2.06 38.35 22.88
CA GLU A 271 -1.34 39.50 23.43
C GLU A 271 -0.80 39.07 24.79
N GLY A 272 0.50 39.27 24.98
CA GLY A 272 1.13 39.10 26.28
C GLY A 272 0.71 40.21 27.24
N THR A 273 0.49 39.83 28.50
CA THR A 273 1.17 40.38 29.68
C THR A 273 1.11 39.32 30.78
#